data_AF-A0A0Q7EC29-F1
#
_entry.id   AF-A0A0Q7EC29-F1
#
_cell.length_a   1.000
_cell.length_b   1.000
_cell.length_c   1.000
_cell.angle_alpha   90.00
_cell.angle_beta   90.00
_cell.angle_gamma   90.00
#
_symmetry.space_group_name_H-M   'P 1'
#
loop_
_entity.id
_entity.type
_entity.pdbx_description
1 polymer ?
#
loop_
_entity_poly.entity_id
_entity_poly.type
_entity_poly.pdbx_seq_one_letter_code
_entity_poly.pdbx_strand_id
1 'polypeptide(L)'
;MDEFRPYTRSLDDELDWKRLDQLYGVVTQLSGFCFETKKFCVTTEFVILALLAKITHGTLDRAFFIAGVAIPLCFWFLDAVAYFYQVKLRGAMDDAYERVRERNRRHLVDGVGALVISQQRVAGALARRVANAALNHSMWLYVLLVGADLVVWNAFRLGYAT
;
A
#
# COMPACT_ATOMS: atom_id res chain seq x y z
N MET A 1 -23.60 -7.61 -44.59
CA MET A 1 -24.30 -7.47 -43.29
C MET A 1 -23.50 -8.28 -42.31
N ASP A 2 -22.76 -7.64 -41.40
CA ASP A 2 -22.08 -8.34 -40.32
C ASP A 2 -23.15 -8.85 -39.34
N GLU A 3 -23.19 -10.17 -39.19
CA GLU A 3 -24.10 -10.87 -38.30
C GLU A 3 -23.68 -10.56 -36.85
N PHE A 4 -24.45 -9.71 -36.17
CA PHE A 4 -24.25 -9.35 -34.76
C PHE A 4 -24.45 -10.60 -33.89
N ARG A 5 -23.36 -11.32 -33.58
CA ARG A 5 -23.39 -12.42 -32.61
C ARG A 5 -23.25 -11.84 -31.19
N PRO A 6 -24.17 -12.16 -30.27
CA PRO A 6 -24.03 -11.78 -28.87
C PRO A 6 -22.76 -12.40 -28.30
N TYR A 7 -22.05 -11.64 -27.46
CA TYR A 7 -20.86 -12.13 -26.78
C TYR A 7 -21.17 -13.43 -26.03
N THR A 8 -20.52 -14.51 -26.44
CA THR A 8 -20.63 -15.81 -25.77
C THR A 8 -19.32 -16.02 -25.02
N ARG A 9 -19.37 -16.06 -23.68
CA ARG A 9 -18.17 -16.31 -22.86
C ARG A 9 -17.55 -17.64 -23.26
N SER A 10 -16.30 -17.60 -23.70
CA SER A 10 -15.48 -18.80 -23.88
C SER A 10 -15.05 -19.36 -22.51
N LEU A 11 -14.67 -20.63 -22.46
CA LEU A 11 -14.08 -21.24 -21.26
C LEU A 11 -12.85 -20.46 -20.78
N ASP A 12 -12.02 -19.99 -21.71
CA ASP A 12 -10.83 -19.19 -21.40
C ASP A 12 -11.18 -17.83 -20.78
N ASP A 13 -12.27 -17.19 -21.26
CA ASP A 13 -12.77 -15.96 -20.64
C ASP A 13 -13.31 -16.23 -19.24
N GLU A 14 -14.03 -17.33 -19.01
CA GLU A 14 -14.50 -17.69 -17.68
C GLU A 14 -13.33 -17.93 -16.71
N LEU A 15 -12.28 -18.62 -17.16
CA LEU A 15 -11.07 -18.84 -16.37
C LEU A 15 -10.33 -17.53 -16.03
N ASP A 16 -10.17 -16.62 -17.00
CA ASP A 16 -9.53 -15.33 -16.76
C ASP A 16 -10.39 -14.41 -15.86
N TRP A 17 -11.72 -14.41 -16.00
CA TRP A 17 -12.62 -13.70 -15.08
C TRP A 17 -12.50 -14.23 -13.65
N LYS A 18 -12.49 -15.55 -13.48
CA LYS A 18 -12.33 -16.18 -12.16
C LYS A 18 -10.97 -15.83 -11.53
N ARG A 19 -9.92 -15.77 -12.34
CA ARG A 19 -8.59 -15.31 -11.91
C ARG A 19 -8.59 -13.84 -11.51
N LEU A 20 -9.27 -12.97 -12.26
CA LEU A 20 -9.42 -11.55 -11.92
C LEU A 20 -10.12 -11.38 -10.57
N ASP A 21 -11.20 -12.11 -10.31
CA ASP A 21 -11.91 -12.07 -9.04
C ASP A 21 -11.02 -12.49 -7.87
N GLN A 22 -10.24 -13.55 -8.04
CA GLN A 22 -9.27 -14.00 -7.05
C GLN A 22 -8.20 -12.94 -6.77
N LEU A 23 -7.62 -12.35 -7.83
CA LEU A 23 -6.60 -11.32 -7.69
C LEU A 23 -7.15 -10.06 -7.01
N TYR A 24 -8.35 -9.62 -7.38
CA TYR A 24 -9.03 -8.49 -6.74
C TYR A 24 -9.27 -8.76 -5.25
N GLY A 25 -9.71 -9.98 -4.92
CA GLY A 25 -9.86 -10.43 -3.53
C GLY A 25 -8.56 -10.28 -2.72
N VAL A 26 -7.44 -10.78 -3.25
CA VAL A 26 -6.13 -10.69 -2.56
C VAL A 26 -5.65 -9.24 -2.45
N VAL A 27 -5.79 -8.42 -3.51
CA VAL A 27 -5.42 -7.00 -3.47
C VAL A 27 -6.22 -6.24 -2.43
N THR A 28 -7.52 -6.53 -2.31
CA THR A 28 -8.40 -5.93 -1.32
C THR A 28 -8.00 -6.32 0.10
N GLN A 29 -7.68 -7.60 0.32
CA GLN A 29 -7.18 -8.10 1.61
C GLN A 29 -5.86 -7.43 2.00
N LEU A 30 -4.92 -7.28 1.06
CA LEU A 30 -3.66 -6.58 1.33
C LEU A 30 -3.89 -5.11 1.67
N SER A 31 -4.81 -4.42 0.98
CA SER A 31 -5.16 -3.05 1.32
C SER A 31 -5.74 -2.96 2.73
N GLY A 32 -6.59 -3.92 3.13
CA GLY A 32 -7.11 -4.04 4.48
C GLY A 32 -6.00 -4.28 5.51
N PHE A 33 -5.10 -5.22 5.24
CA PHE A 33 -3.93 -5.49 6.08
C PHE A 33 -3.07 -4.25 6.30
N CYS A 34 -2.80 -3.48 5.25
CA CYS A 34 -2.04 -2.22 5.33
C CYS A 34 -2.74 -1.18 6.23
N PHE A 35 -4.07 -1.10 6.17
CA PHE A 35 -4.84 -0.19 7.03
C PHE A 35 -4.83 -0.64 8.50
N GLU A 36 -5.05 -1.93 8.76
CA GLU A 36 -4.97 -2.49 10.11
C GLU A 36 -3.57 -2.32 10.72
N THR A 37 -2.52 -2.55 9.92
CA THR A 37 -1.12 -2.37 10.32
C THR A 37 -0.84 -0.94 10.79
N LYS A 38 -1.42 0.07 10.12
CA LYS A 38 -1.31 1.48 10.55
C LYS A 38 -1.99 1.75 11.87
N LYS A 39 -3.20 1.21 12.07
CA LYS A 39 -3.91 1.33 13.35
C LYS A 39 -3.09 0.68 14.47
N PHE A 40 -2.56 -0.52 14.23
CA PHE A 40 -1.71 -1.20 15.20
C PHE A 40 -0.47 -0.38 15.54
N CYS A 41 0.22 0.20 14.54
CA CYS A 41 1.35 1.09 14.77
C CYS A 41 1.04 2.19 15.78
N VAL A 42 -0.01 2.99 15.53
CA VAL A 42 -0.39 4.12 16.40
C VAL A 42 -0.78 3.62 17.80
N THR A 43 -1.52 2.51 17.89
CA THR A 43 -1.92 1.96 19.19
C THR A 43 -0.73 1.44 19.99
N THR A 44 0.21 0.73 19.34
CA THR A 44 1.42 0.21 19.97
C THR A 44 2.31 1.36 20.42
N GLU A 45 2.49 2.38 19.59
CA GLU A 45 3.27 3.56 19.93
C GLU A 45 2.69 4.26 21.17
N PHE A 46 1.38 4.51 21.21
CA PHE A 46 0.73 5.11 22.37
C PHE A 46 0.92 4.28 23.65
N VAL A 47 0.74 2.95 23.57
CA VAL A 47 0.91 2.05 24.71
C VAL A 47 2.36 2.05 25.21
N ILE A 48 3.35 1.98 24.32
CA ILE A 48 4.76 1.97 24.70
C ILE A 48 5.18 3.32 25.29
N LEU A 49 4.77 4.44 24.71
CA LEU A 49 5.08 5.77 25.26
C LEU A 49 4.42 5.99 26.63
N ALA A 50 3.18 5.55 26.82
CA ALA A 50 2.52 5.60 28.12
C ALA A 50 3.23 4.73 29.18
N LEU A 51 3.71 3.55 28.79
CA LEU A 51 4.49 2.67 29.66
C LEU A 51 5.83 3.32 30.03
N LEU A 52 6.54 3.90 29.06
CA LEU A 52 7.78 4.64 29.31
C LEU A 52 7.56 5.80 30.28
N ALA A 53 6.49 6.58 30.11
CA ALA A 53 6.11 7.65 31.05
C ALA A 53 5.92 7.16 32.48
N LYS A 54 5.34 5.97 32.65
CA LYS A 54 5.19 5.39 33.98
C LYS A 54 6.53 4.94 34.57
N ILE A 55 7.40 4.36 33.76
CA ILE A 55 8.72 3.84 34.19
C ILE A 55 9.69 4.98 34.51
N THR A 56 9.68 6.07 33.72
CA THR A 56 10.56 7.23 33.93
C THR A 56 9.99 8.24 34.93
N HIS A 57 8.92 7.90 35.65
CA HIS A 57 8.23 8.80 36.58
C HIS A 57 7.82 10.14 35.94
N GLY A 58 7.44 10.12 34.66
CA GLY A 58 7.04 11.30 33.90
C GLY A 58 8.19 12.16 33.39
N THR A 59 9.45 11.76 33.63
CA THR A 59 10.61 12.47 33.06
C THR A 59 10.79 12.10 31.58
N LEU A 60 11.05 13.12 30.76
CA LEU A 60 11.28 12.94 29.33
C LEU A 60 12.71 12.43 29.11
N ASP A 61 12.82 11.17 28.70
CA ASP A 61 14.11 10.51 28.41
C ASP A 61 14.28 10.24 26.91
N ARG A 62 15.52 10.05 26.47
CA ARG A 62 15.86 9.70 25.08
C ARG A 62 15.16 8.44 24.59
N ALA A 63 14.79 7.54 25.50
CA ALA A 63 14.03 6.33 25.20
C ALA A 63 12.69 6.61 24.49
N PHE A 64 12.02 7.74 24.80
CA PHE A 64 10.76 8.11 24.14
C PHE A 64 10.96 8.36 22.65
N PHE A 65 11.98 9.14 22.29
CA PHE A 65 12.28 9.46 20.90
C PHE A 65 12.77 8.24 20.12
N ILE A 66 13.60 7.41 20.77
CA ILE A 66 14.05 6.15 20.15
C ILE A 66 12.84 5.25 19.86
N ALA A 67 11.89 5.12 20.80
CA ALA A 67 10.66 4.35 20.58
C ALA A 67 9.76 4.98 19.52
N GLY A 68 9.57 6.30 19.54
CA GLY A 68 8.77 7.07 18.58
C GLY A 68 9.30 7.02 17.14
N VAL A 69 10.59 6.72 16.95
CA VAL A 69 11.15 6.44 15.62
C VAL A 69 11.14 4.95 15.30
N ALA A 70 11.58 4.10 16.23
CA ALA A 70 11.75 2.67 15.98
C ALA A 70 10.43 1.95 15.67
N ILE A 71 9.36 2.28 16.39
CA ILE A 71 8.05 1.64 16.20
C ILE A 71 7.48 1.97 14.80
N PRO A 72 7.31 3.25 14.41
CA PRO A 72 6.86 3.59 13.06
C PRO A 72 7.74 3.02 11.95
N LEU A 73 9.07 2.95 12.12
CA LEU A 73 9.95 2.37 11.10
C LEU A 73 9.72 0.86 10.89
N CYS A 74 9.53 0.09 11.97
CA CYS A 74 9.21 -1.34 11.87
C CYS A 74 7.89 -1.58 11.13
N PHE A 75 6.85 -0.81 11.48
CA PHE A 75 5.55 -0.92 10.83
C PHE A 75 5.56 -0.39 9.39
N TRP A 76 6.32 0.66 9.11
CA TRP A 76 6.54 1.18 7.76
C TRP A 76 7.17 0.11 6.86
N PHE A 77 8.18 -0.62 7.36
CA PHE A 77 8.80 -1.69 6.60
C PHE A 77 7.78 -2.79 6.24
N LEU A 78 6.98 -3.23 7.21
CA LEU A 78 5.94 -4.23 7.00
C LEU A 78 4.90 -3.78 5.96
N ASP A 79 4.45 -2.53 6.07
CA ASP A 79 3.47 -1.94 5.15
C ASP A 79 4.05 -1.75 3.73
N ALA A 80 5.33 -1.37 3.62
CA ALA A 80 6.03 -1.24 2.34
C ALA A 80 6.13 -2.59 1.61
N VAL A 81 6.41 -3.68 2.34
CA VAL A 81 6.42 -5.04 1.77
C VAL A 81 5.02 -5.43 1.27
N ALA A 82 3.98 -5.21 2.07
CA ALA A 82 2.61 -5.51 1.67
C ALA A 82 2.19 -4.70 0.42
N TYR A 83 2.55 -3.41 0.37
CA TYR A 83 2.29 -2.57 -0.79
C TYR A 83 3.05 -3.03 -2.05
N PHE A 84 4.30 -3.50 -1.92
CA PHE A 84 5.05 -4.06 -3.04
C PHE A 84 4.29 -5.24 -3.69
N TYR A 85 3.77 -6.17 -2.89
CA TYR A 85 2.96 -7.27 -3.40
C TYR A 85 1.65 -6.79 -4.02
N GLN A 86 1.02 -5.77 -3.42
CA GLN A 86 -0.18 -5.15 -3.96
C GLN A 86 0.04 -4.61 -5.39
N VAL A 87 1.18 -3.96 -5.66
CA VAL A 87 1.54 -3.48 -7.01
C VAL A 87 1.76 -4.65 -7.97
N LYS A 88 2.46 -5.71 -7.54
CA LYS A 88 2.69 -6.89 -8.36
C LYS A 88 1.39 -7.58 -8.76
N LEU A 89 0.44 -7.71 -7.84
CA LEU A 89 -0.86 -8.32 -8.10
C LEU A 89 -1.72 -7.47 -9.03
N ARG A 90 -1.70 -6.13 -8.89
CA ARG A 90 -2.37 -5.24 -9.84
C ARG A 90 -1.82 -5.38 -11.26
N GLY A 91 -0.49 -5.49 -11.40
CA GLY A 91 0.10 -5.79 -12.72
C GLY A 91 -0.42 -7.12 -13.30
N ALA A 92 -0.52 -8.17 -12.48
CA ALA A 92 -1.09 -9.44 -12.94
C ALA A 92 -2.58 -9.36 -13.29
N MET A 93 -3.34 -8.45 -12.67
CA MET A 93 -4.72 -8.15 -13.05
C MET A 93 -4.77 -7.43 -14.40
N ASP A 94 -3.92 -6.43 -14.60
CA ASP A 94 -3.84 -5.69 -15.87
C ASP A 94 -3.53 -6.65 -17.03
N ASP A 95 -2.58 -7.57 -16.85
CA ASP A 95 -2.27 -8.62 -17.84
C ASP A 95 -3.47 -9.52 -18.16
N ALA A 96 -4.28 -9.86 -17.15
CA ALA A 96 -5.49 -10.67 -17.34
C ALA A 96 -6.60 -9.90 -18.07
N TYR A 97 -6.78 -8.62 -17.74
CA TYR A 97 -7.68 -7.73 -18.47
C TYR A 97 -7.26 -7.58 -19.93
N GLU A 98 -5.98 -7.41 -20.20
CA GLU A 98 -5.46 -7.24 -21.56
C GLU A 98 -5.68 -8.50 -22.40
N ARG A 99 -5.46 -9.71 -21.86
CA ARG A 99 -5.77 -10.97 -22.56
C ARG A 99 -7.25 -11.09 -22.94
N VAL A 100 -8.17 -10.80 -22.01
CA VAL A 100 -9.62 -10.84 -22.29
C VAL A 100 -9.98 -9.81 -23.37
N ARG A 101 -9.40 -8.61 -23.29
CA ARG A 101 -9.61 -7.54 -24.27
C ARG A 101 -9.09 -7.92 -25.65
N GLU A 102 -7.89 -8.50 -25.75
CA GLU A 102 -7.29 -8.90 -27.03
C GLU A 102 -8.10 -9.99 -27.73
N ARG A 103 -8.58 -11.01 -26.99
CA ARG A 103 -9.44 -12.07 -27.53
C ARG A 103 -10.77 -11.53 -28.04
N ASN A 104 -11.32 -10.51 -27.36
CA ASN A 104 -12.62 -9.93 -27.68
C ASN A 104 -12.53 -8.63 -28.51
N ARG A 105 -11.34 -8.23 -28.95
CA ARG A 105 -11.09 -6.98 -29.68
C ARG A 105 -11.82 -6.89 -31.01
N ARG A 106 -12.24 -8.03 -31.58
CA ARG A 106 -13.07 -8.10 -32.80
C ARG A 106 -14.58 -7.96 -32.55
N HIS A 107 -15.03 -7.98 -31.29
CA HIS A 107 -16.45 -7.99 -30.91
C HIS A 107 -16.87 -6.83 -30.00
N LEU A 108 -15.97 -5.89 -29.69
CA LEU A 108 -16.27 -4.75 -28.82
C LEU A 108 -16.49 -3.49 -29.65
N VAL A 109 -17.75 -3.06 -29.79
CA VAL A 109 -18.09 -1.66 -30.07
C VAL A 109 -17.49 -0.83 -28.94
N ASP A 110 -16.82 0.27 -29.27
CA ASP A 110 -16.16 1.20 -28.35
C ASP A 110 -17.08 1.65 -27.21
N GLY A 111 -17.13 0.86 -26.16
CA GLY A 111 -17.74 1.17 -24.87
C GLY A 111 -16.75 1.94 -24.02
N VAL A 112 -16.76 3.26 -24.21
CA VAL A 112 -16.20 4.34 -23.39
C VAL A 112 -15.81 3.94 -21.95
N GLY A 113 -14.51 4.07 -21.63
CA GLY A 113 -14.12 4.80 -20.42
C GLY A 113 -13.71 4.06 -19.14
N ALA A 114 -13.16 2.84 -19.19
CA ALA A 114 -12.63 2.18 -17.98
C ALA A 114 -11.10 2.25 -17.87
N LEU A 115 -10.62 3.24 -17.10
CA LEU A 115 -9.41 3.25 -16.27
C LEU A 115 -8.20 2.43 -16.78
N VAL A 116 -7.57 2.89 -17.86
CA VAL A 116 -6.22 2.43 -18.23
C VAL A 116 -5.22 3.01 -17.23
N ILE A 117 -4.91 2.27 -16.16
CA ILE A 117 -3.68 2.52 -15.40
C ILE A 117 -2.54 2.11 -16.33
N SER A 118 -1.83 3.09 -16.87
CA SER A 118 -0.76 2.89 -17.86
C SER A 118 0.25 1.84 -17.40
N GLN A 119 0.51 0.84 -18.26
CA GLN A 119 1.57 -0.18 -18.13
C GLN A 119 2.95 0.39 -17.73
N GLN A 120 3.18 1.70 -17.88
CA GLN A 120 4.38 2.42 -17.51
C GLN A 120 4.81 2.27 -16.03
N ARG A 121 3.89 1.94 -15.09
CA ARG A 121 4.26 1.68 -13.68
C ARG A 121 4.90 0.31 -13.46
N VAL A 122 4.71 -0.63 -14.38
CA VAL A 122 5.15 -2.04 -14.25
C VAL A 122 6.45 -2.32 -15.01
N ALA A 123 7.04 -1.34 -15.70
CA ALA A 123 8.27 -1.52 -16.50
C ALA A 123 9.54 -0.88 -15.88
N GLY A 124 9.44 -0.22 -14.72
CA GLY A 124 10.59 0.44 -14.09
C GLY A 124 11.60 -0.53 -13.47
N ALA A 125 12.86 -0.10 -13.36
CA ALA A 125 13.91 -0.82 -12.62
C ALA A 125 13.45 -1.19 -11.20
N LEU A 126 13.87 -2.35 -10.69
CA LEU A 126 13.42 -2.91 -9.41
C LEU A 126 13.61 -1.92 -8.25
N ALA A 127 14.71 -1.18 -8.25
CA ALA A 127 14.99 -0.10 -7.29
C ALA A 127 13.93 1.03 -7.32
N ARG A 128 13.43 1.41 -8.50
CA ARG A 128 12.40 2.46 -8.64
C ARG A 128 11.03 1.96 -8.17
N ARG A 129 10.74 0.67 -8.30
CA ARG A 129 9.52 0.06 -7.75
C ARG A 129 9.56 -0.03 -6.23
N VAL A 130 10.72 -0.43 -5.69
CA VAL A 130 10.94 -0.46 -4.24
C VAL A 130 10.86 0.95 -3.65
N ALA A 131 11.51 1.94 -4.27
CA ALA A 131 11.44 3.33 -3.83
C ALA A 131 10.02 3.90 -3.89
N ASN A 132 9.27 3.64 -4.97
CA ASN A 132 7.88 4.07 -5.09
C ASN A 132 6.96 3.37 -4.08
N ALA A 133 7.25 2.13 -3.71
CA ALA A 133 6.49 1.42 -2.68
C ALA A 133 6.77 1.99 -1.27
N ALA A 134 8.04 2.28 -0.98
CA ALA A 134 8.52 2.85 0.28
C ALA A 134 8.08 4.32 0.49
N LEU A 135 7.94 5.11 -0.58
CA LEU A 135 7.56 6.53 -0.53
C LEU A 135 6.14 6.80 -1.04
N ASN A 136 5.30 5.76 -1.09
CA ASN A 136 3.93 5.90 -1.56
C ASN A 136 3.11 6.80 -0.61
N HIS A 137 2.03 7.39 -1.11
CA HIS A 137 1.10 8.21 -0.31
C HIS A 137 0.53 7.45 0.90
N SER A 138 0.44 6.12 0.84
CA SER A 138 0.02 5.30 1.99
C SER A 138 0.99 5.37 3.18
N MET A 139 2.26 5.74 2.94
CA MET A 139 3.33 5.76 3.94
C MET A 139 3.41 7.08 4.72
N TRP A 140 2.59 8.09 4.36
CA TRP A 140 2.64 9.43 4.94
C TRP A 140 2.40 9.44 6.45
N LEU A 141 1.59 8.51 6.96
CA LEU A 141 1.35 8.40 8.41
C LEU A 141 2.67 8.20 9.17
N TYR A 142 3.51 7.27 8.71
CA TYR A 142 4.79 6.97 9.37
C TYR A 142 5.75 8.15 9.28
N VAL A 143 5.79 8.82 8.12
CA VAL A 143 6.60 10.03 7.93
C VAL A 143 6.15 11.15 8.85
N LEU A 144 4.83 11.30 9.05
CA LEU A 144 4.26 12.28 9.96
C LEU A 144 4.63 11.96 11.41
N LEU A 145 4.51 10.71 11.85
CA LEU A 145 4.86 10.27 13.19
C LEU A 145 6.35 10.51 13.49
N VAL A 146 7.23 10.02 12.61
CA VAL A 146 8.68 10.22 12.73
C VAL A 146 9.03 11.71 12.65
N GLY A 147 8.42 12.46 11.75
CA GLY A 147 8.65 13.89 11.62
C GLY A 147 8.25 14.67 12.87
N ALA A 148 7.09 14.34 13.46
CA ALA A 148 6.64 14.93 14.71
C ALA A 148 7.60 14.58 15.86
N ASP A 149 8.01 13.31 15.99
CA ASP A 149 8.97 12.88 17.00
C ASP A 149 10.30 13.63 16.89
N LEU A 150 10.84 13.76 15.67
CA LEU A 150 12.08 14.50 15.42
C LEU A 150 11.97 15.98 15.76
N VAL A 151 10.81 16.61 15.54
CA VAL A 151 10.55 18.01 15.95
C VAL A 151 10.59 18.13 17.48
N VAL A 152 9.91 17.23 18.19
CA VAL A 152 9.89 17.23 19.66
C VAL A 152 11.28 16.91 20.22
N TRP A 153 12.02 15.99 19.61
CA TRP A 153 13.40 15.68 20.00
C TRP A 153 14.31 16.90 19.84
N ASN A 154 14.22 17.62 18.72
CA ASN A 154 14.99 18.86 18.54
C ASN A 154 14.63 19.90 19.60
N ALA A 155 13.35 20.08 19.92
CA ALA A 155 12.92 20.99 20.98
C ALA A 155 13.48 20.59 22.36
N PHE A 156 13.47 19.29 22.68
CA PHE A 156 14.07 18.74 23.90
C PHE A 156 15.57 18.98 23.96
N ARG A 157 16.30 18.76 22.86
CA ARG A 157 17.75 19.04 22.78
C ARG A 157 18.11 20.50 22.97
N LEU A 158 17.22 21.41 22.56
CA LEU A 158 17.39 22.86 22.70
C LEU A 158 16.94 23.39 24.08
N GLY A 159 16.41 22.52 24.95
CA GLY A 159 16.00 22.89 26.31
C GLY A 159 14.63 23.55 26.41
N TYR A 160 13.80 23.50 25.36
CA TYR A 160 12.43 24.05 25.38
C TYR A 160 11.42 23.15 26.10
N ALA A 161 11.81 21.92 26.42
CA ALA A 161 11.00 20.96 27.18
C ALA A 161 11.80 20.51 28.40
N THR A 162 11.63 21.24 29.51
CA THR A 162 12.03 20.81 30.88
C THR A 162 10.81 20.39 31.66
#